data_AF-A0A2T7AJV8-F1
#
_entry.id   AF-A0A2T7AJV8-F1
#
_cell.length_a   1.000
_cell.length_b   1.000
_cell.length_c   1.000
_cell.angle_alpha   90.00
_cell.angle_beta   90.00
_cell.angle_gamma   90.00
#
_symmetry.space_group_name_H-M   'P 1'
#
loop_
_entity.id
_entity.type
_entity.pdbx_description
1 polymer ?
#
loop_
_entity_poly.entity_id
_entity_poly.type
_entity_poly.pdbx_seq_one_letter_code
_entity_poly.pdbx_strand_id
1 'polypeptide(L)'
;TARGQKHLRELMSVVENGDRAVLLFAVLHSAITQVAPARHIDERYAELLSEAQRKGVEVLAWKASLSASEITLTSPLPVRL
;
A
#
# COMPACT_ATOMS: atom_id res chain seq x y z
N THR A 1 6.43 -4.11 9.34
CA THR A 1 7.85 -3.98 9.73
C THR A 1 8.11 -2.59 10.31
N ALA A 2 9.12 -2.42 11.16
CA ALA A 2 9.45 -1.11 11.74
C ALA A 2 9.74 -0.02 10.68
N ARG A 3 10.45 -0.38 9.59
CA ARG A 3 10.70 0.54 8.47
C ARG A 3 9.41 0.95 7.76
N GLY A 4 8.51 -0.01 7.46
CA GLY A 4 7.22 0.30 6.84
C GLY A 4 6.36 1.22 7.69
N GLN A 5 6.36 1.03 9.01
CA GLN A 5 5.66 1.91 9.94
C GLN A 5 6.23 3.34 9.95
N LYS A 6 7.56 3.50 9.84
CA LYS A 6 8.21 4.82 9.70
C LYS A 6 7.76 5.52 8.41
N HIS A 7 7.78 4.83 7.28
CA HIS A 7 7.38 5.42 5.99
C HIS A 7 5.89 5.82 5.99
N LEU A 8 5.00 5.07 6.65
CA LEU A 8 3.60 5.49 6.80
C LEU A 8 3.46 6.81 7.54
N ARG A 9 4.24 7.03 8.62
CA ARG A 9 4.27 8.31 9.33
C ARG A 9 4.83 9.43 8.48
N GLU A 10 5.87 9.17 7.70
CA GLU A 10 6.44 10.16 6.78
C GLU A 10 5.43 10.56 5.69
N LEU A 11 4.70 9.60 5.11
CA LEU A 11 3.64 9.89 4.13
C LEU A 11 2.50 10.71 4.75
N MET A 12 2.12 10.42 6.00
CA MET A 12 1.13 11.23 6.73
C MET A 12 1.61 12.68 6.90
N SER A 13 2.89 12.88 7.24
CA SER A 13 3.48 14.24 7.35
C SER A 13 3.53 14.97 6.01
N VAL A 14 3.74 14.27 4.88
CA VAL A 14 3.65 14.88 3.53
C VAL A 14 2.24 15.43 3.29
N VAL A 15 1.20 14.65 3.61
CA VAL A 15 -0.20 15.12 3.47
C VAL A 15 -0.51 16.27 4.43
N GLU A 16 -0.05 16.20 5.66
CA GLU A 16 -0.22 17.26 6.66
C GLU A 16 0.41 18.59 6.21
N ASN A 17 1.54 18.54 5.49
CA ASN A 17 2.20 19.70 4.92
C ASN A 17 1.49 20.25 3.65
N GLY A 18 0.40 19.62 3.21
CA GLY A 18 -0.42 20.06 2.08
C GLY A 18 -0.06 19.41 0.74
N ASP A 19 0.91 18.49 0.72
CA ASP A 19 1.33 17.79 -0.50
C ASP A 19 0.57 16.46 -0.70
N ARG A 20 0.48 16.01 -1.94
CA ARG A 20 -0.13 14.70 -2.26
C ARG A 20 0.82 13.56 -1.93
N ALA A 21 0.36 12.57 -1.16
CA ALA A 21 1.11 11.35 -0.87
C ALA A 21 0.34 10.08 -1.29
N VAL A 22 1.04 9.15 -1.92
CA VAL A 22 0.48 7.87 -2.39
C VAL A 22 1.35 6.71 -1.93
N LEU A 23 0.74 5.68 -1.35
CA LEU A 23 1.33 4.35 -1.16
C LEU A 23 0.79 3.39 -2.21
N LEU A 24 1.67 2.90 -3.10
CA LEU A 24 1.32 1.92 -4.12
C LEU A 24 1.86 0.53 -3.76
N PHE A 25 0.97 -0.43 -3.53
CA PHE A 25 1.31 -1.84 -3.46
C PHE A 25 1.39 -2.44 -4.88
N ALA A 26 2.61 -2.67 -5.35
CA ALA A 26 2.86 -3.45 -6.56
C ALA A 26 2.71 -4.95 -6.25
N VAL A 27 1.64 -5.57 -6.75
CA VAL A 27 1.28 -6.95 -6.46
C VAL A 27 1.92 -7.87 -7.49
N LEU A 28 3.08 -8.42 -7.11
CA LEU A 28 3.91 -9.29 -7.96
C LEU A 28 3.57 -10.78 -7.79
N HIS A 29 2.30 -11.10 -7.55
CA HIS A 29 1.81 -12.47 -7.45
C HIS A 29 0.49 -12.60 -8.21
N SER A 30 0.48 -13.41 -9.28
CA SER A 30 -0.59 -13.48 -10.27
C SER A 30 -1.94 -13.93 -9.71
N ALA A 31 -1.95 -14.76 -8.66
CA ALA A 31 -3.20 -15.25 -8.06
C ALA A 31 -3.92 -14.23 -7.16
N ILE A 32 -3.28 -13.10 -6.81
CA ILE A 32 -3.89 -12.12 -5.90
C ILE A 32 -4.96 -11.30 -6.63
N THR A 33 -6.10 -11.10 -5.95
CA THR A 33 -7.26 -10.35 -6.46
C THR A 33 -7.66 -9.18 -5.56
N GLN A 34 -7.05 -9.04 -4.38
CA GLN A 34 -7.25 -7.93 -3.45
C GLN A 34 -6.06 -7.82 -2.48
N VAL A 35 -5.87 -6.66 -1.86
CA VAL A 35 -4.81 -6.42 -0.88
C VAL A 35 -5.41 -5.97 0.44
N ALA A 36 -4.89 -6.50 1.55
CA ALA A 36 -5.16 -6.05 2.91
C ALA A 36 -3.88 -6.12 3.74
N PRO A 37 -3.69 -5.27 4.77
CA PRO A 37 -2.55 -5.41 5.66
C PRO A 37 -2.66 -6.74 6.42
N ALA A 38 -1.54 -7.45 6.56
CA ALA A 38 -1.47 -8.69 7.32
C ALA A 38 -1.49 -8.40 8.84
N ARG A 39 -2.66 -8.00 9.38
CA ARG A 39 -2.85 -7.62 10.79
C ARG A 39 -2.35 -8.67 11.77
N HIS A 40 -2.52 -9.95 11.46
CA HIS A 40 -2.07 -11.07 12.29
C HIS A 40 -0.52 -11.20 12.37
N ILE A 41 0.22 -10.52 11.49
CA ILE A 41 1.69 -10.50 11.46
C ILE A 41 2.21 -9.19 12.08
N ASP A 42 1.59 -8.06 11.73
CA ASP A 42 1.95 -6.74 12.23
C ASP A 42 0.69 -5.88 12.39
N GLU A 43 0.08 -5.98 13.56
CA GLU A 43 -1.11 -5.23 13.92
C GLU A 43 -0.85 -3.72 13.86
N ARG A 44 0.32 -3.29 14.33
CA ARG A 44 0.69 -1.87 14.36
C ARG A 44 0.80 -1.27 12.97
N TYR A 45 1.34 -2.00 12.00
CA TYR A 45 1.35 -1.56 10.61
C TYR A 45 -0.06 -1.46 10.04
N ALA A 46 -0.95 -2.41 10.34
CA ALA A 46 -2.34 -2.37 9.88
C ALA A 46 -3.11 -1.14 10.42
N GLU A 47 -2.91 -0.82 11.70
CA GLU A 47 -3.46 0.40 12.32
C GLU A 47 -2.94 1.66 11.65
N LEU A 48 -1.61 1.77 11.48
CA LEU A 48 -0.98 2.93 10.87
C LEU A 48 -1.39 3.12 9.41
N LEU A 49 -1.59 2.02 8.67
CA LEU A 49 -2.06 2.10 7.28
C LEU A 49 -3.49 2.64 7.22
N SER A 50 -4.35 2.21 8.15
CA SER A 50 -5.71 2.75 8.30
C SER A 50 -5.72 4.22 8.72
N GLU A 51 -4.81 4.62 9.62
CA GLU A 51 -4.62 6.02 10.00
C GLU A 51 -4.14 6.88 8.83
N ALA A 52 -3.16 6.39 8.08
CA ALA A 52 -2.63 7.08 6.91
C ALA A 52 -3.71 7.36 5.87
N GLN A 53 -4.56 6.36 5.58
CA GLN A 53 -5.70 6.56 4.68
C GLN A 53 -6.67 7.63 5.18
N ARG A 54 -7.02 7.60 6.48
CA ARG A 54 -7.90 8.61 7.09
C ARG A 54 -7.31 10.02 7.05
N LYS A 55 -5.98 10.15 7.12
CA LYS A 55 -5.28 11.44 7.00
C LYS A 55 -5.12 11.92 5.57
N GLY A 56 -5.55 11.16 4.57
CA GLY A 56 -5.53 11.54 3.15
C GLY A 56 -4.39 10.95 2.34
N VAL A 57 -3.61 10.01 2.89
CA VAL A 57 -2.66 9.23 2.07
C VAL A 57 -3.47 8.31 1.16
N GLU A 58 -3.28 8.42 -0.15
CA GLU A 58 -3.91 7.51 -1.11
C GLU A 58 -3.24 6.14 -1.04
N VAL A 59 -4.04 5.08 -0.85
CA VAL A 59 -3.55 3.70 -0.78
C VAL A 59 -4.06 2.95 -2.00
N LEU A 60 -3.15 2.59 -2.90
CA LEU A 60 -3.43 1.91 -4.15
C LEU A 60 -2.81 0.51 -4.15
N ALA A 61 -3.43 -0.41 -4.87
CA ALA A 61 -2.83 -1.69 -5.21
C ALA A 61 -2.98 -1.93 -6.72
N TRP A 62 -1.92 -2.40 -7.36
CA TRP A 62 -1.91 -2.73 -8.77
C TRP A 62 -1.35 -4.13 -8.99
N LYS A 63 -2.07 -4.92 -9.79
CA LYS A 63 -1.66 -6.25 -10.23
C LYS A 63 -0.59 -6.14 -11.30
N ALA A 64 0.43 -6.98 -11.21
CA ALA A 64 1.37 -7.19 -12.30
C ALA A 64 0.97 -8.40 -13.16
N SER A 65 1.13 -8.25 -14.47
CA SER A 65 1.36 -9.37 -15.38
C SER A 65 2.83 -9.76 -15.32
N LEU A 66 3.12 -11.05 -15.19
CA LEU A 66 4.46 -11.60 -15.00
C LEU A 66 4.76 -12.57 -16.13
N SER A 67 5.90 -12.41 -16.78
CA SER A 67 6.44 -13.34 -17.77
C SER A 67 7.95 -13.53 -17.55
N ALA A 68 8.57 -14.46 -18.28
CA ALA A 68 10.02 -14.65 -18.21
C ALA A 68 10.83 -13.46 -18.75
N SER A 69 10.24 -12.62 -19.60
CA SER A 69 10.89 -11.49 -20.26
C SER A 69 10.54 -10.14 -19.66
N GLU A 70 9.38 -9.99 -19.03
CA GLU A 70 8.89 -8.71 -18.51
C GLU A 70 7.92 -8.83 -17.34
N ILE A 71 7.81 -7.74 -16.58
CA ILE A 71 6.84 -7.53 -15.50
C ILE A 71 6.18 -6.17 -15.73
N THR A 72 4.86 -6.14 -15.86
CA THR A 72 4.10 -4.93 -16.18
C THR A 72 2.91 -4.77 -15.25
N LEU A 73 2.72 -3.59 -14.64
CA LEU A 73 1.50 -3.28 -13.88
C LEU A 73 0.33 -3.10 -14.85
N THR A 74 -0.75 -3.85 -14.66
CA THR A 74 -1.83 -3.95 -15.66
C THR A 74 -3.19 -3.46 -15.17
N SER A 75 -3.58 -3.76 -13.93
CA SER A 75 -4.89 -3.36 -13.42
C SER A 75 -4.90 -3.03 -11.94
N PRO A 76 -5.77 -2.11 -11.50
CA PRO A 76 -5.95 -1.84 -10.08
C PRO A 76 -6.60 -3.03 -9.37
N LEU A 77 -6.27 -3.21 -8.09
CA LEU A 77 -6.91 -4.18 -7.20
C LEU A 77 -7.58 -3.46 -6.02
N PRO A 78 -8.69 -4.01 -5.48
CA PRO A 78 -9.28 -3.51 -4.24
C PRO A 78 -8.30 -3.56 -3.08
N VAL A 79 -8.22 -2.47 -2.32
CA VAL A 79 -7.54 -2.40 -1.01
C VAL A 79 -8.60 -2.45 0.08
N ARG A 80 -8.42 -3.33 1.08
CA ARG A 80 -9.28 -3.45 2.25
C ARG A 80 -8.45 -3.22 3.52
N LEU A 81 -8.82 -2.22 4.32
CA LEU A 81 -8.12 -1.84 5.55
C LEU A 81 -8.93 -2.23 6.80
#